data_AF-A0A9D4ZYQ9-F1
#
_entry.id   AF-A0A9D4ZYQ9-F1
#
_cell.length_a   1.000
_cell.length_b   1.000
_cell.length_c   1.000
_cell.angle_alpha   90.00
_cell.angle_beta   90.00
_cell.angle_gamma   90.00
#
_symmetry.space_group_name_H-M   'P 1'
#
loop_
_entity.id
_entity.type
_entity.pdbx_description
1 polymer ?
#
loop_
_entity_poly.entity_id
_entity_poly.type
_entity_poly.pdbx_seq_one_letter_code
_entity_poly.pdbx_strand_id
1 'polypeptide(L)'
;FLSVPPFLIIFNNGKYNIVSSYIHSSISPSISIILFSLNLQELMSLTPPWLERLLSTKFFSPCKAHFNAPRNECNMYCLDCKESFCFYCKQSWHNDHQVIQIRRSSYHDVVRVAEIQKVLDISGVQTYVINSARVIFINERPQNQIKTTNAVISASKTNSHLCEICTRYLLDPFRFCSLGCKVTIFSLII
;
A
#
# COMPACT_ATOMS: atom_id res chain seq x y z
N PHE A 1 -10.46 17.31 21.07
CA PHE A 1 -10.70 16.39 19.95
C PHE A 1 -10.97 17.22 18.71
N LEU A 2 -9.92 17.64 17.99
CA LEU A 2 -10.05 18.40 16.75
C LEU A 2 -10.10 17.42 15.59
N SER A 3 -11.27 17.28 14.99
CA SER A 3 -11.49 16.57 13.74
C SER A 3 -10.80 17.32 12.60
N VAL A 4 -9.77 16.72 12.00
CA VAL A 4 -9.14 17.24 10.79
C VAL A 4 -10.15 17.10 9.63
N PRO A 5 -10.47 18.17 8.88
CA PRO A 5 -11.46 18.08 7.80
C PRO A 5 -10.87 17.37 6.56
N PRO A 6 -11.70 16.71 5.74
CA PRO A 6 -11.25 16.09 4.50
C PRO A 6 -10.93 17.16 3.46
N PHE A 7 -9.78 17.04 2.79
CA PHE A 7 -9.48 17.83 1.59
C PHE A 7 -10.44 17.44 0.46
N LEU A 8 -11.06 18.42 -0.20
CA LEU A 8 -11.89 18.19 -1.37
C LEU A 8 -11.02 18.31 -2.63
N ILE A 9 -10.79 17.19 -3.33
CA ILE A 9 -10.13 17.16 -4.63
C ILE A 9 -11.18 17.39 -5.70
N ILE A 10 -11.14 18.53 -6.39
CA ILE A 10 -12.04 18.84 -7.51
C ILE A 10 -11.33 18.49 -8.82
N PHE A 11 -11.93 17.56 -9.58
CA PHE A 11 -11.47 17.20 -10.91
C PHE A 11 -12.01 18.21 -11.94
N ASN A 12 -11.12 19.00 -12.56
CA ASN A 12 -11.48 19.77 -13.74
C ASN A 12 -10.36 19.73 -14.78
N ASN A 13 -10.68 19.28 -16.00
CA ASN A 13 -9.83 19.33 -17.19
C ASN A 13 -8.40 18.78 -17.02
N GLY A 14 -8.26 17.62 -16.37
CA GLY A 14 -6.97 16.90 -16.29
C GLY A 14 -5.87 17.61 -15.51
N LYS A 15 -6.21 18.64 -14.71
CA LYS A 15 -5.29 19.32 -13.79
C LYS A 15 -5.79 19.19 -12.36
N TYR A 16 -4.91 18.75 -11.46
CA TYR A 16 -5.18 18.71 -10.03
C TYR A 16 -5.30 20.13 -9.49
N ASN A 17 -6.45 20.45 -8.89
CA ASN A 17 -6.61 21.68 -8.11
C ASN A 17 -7.03 21.28 -6.69
N ILE A 18 -6.11 21.45 -5.74
CA ILE A 18 -6.39 21.26 -4.32
C ILE A 18 -6.91 22.60 -3.81
N VAL A 19 -8.22 22.68 -3.56
CA VAL A 19 -8.84 23.90 -3.00
C VAL A 19 -9.01 23.66 -1.50
N SER A 20 -8.19 24.33 -0.68
CA SER A 20 -8.46 24.42 0.76
C SER A 20 -9.76 25.19 0.96
N SER A 21 -10.73 24.62 1.66
CA SER A 21 -12.01 25.29 1.95
C SER A 21 -11.88 26.45 2.96
N TYR A 22 -10.68 26.70 3.47
CA TYR A 22 -10.35 27.93 4.18
C TYR A 22 -8.99 28.43 3.69
N ILE A 23 -8.99 29.58 3.03
CA ILE A 23 -8.16 30.77 3.32
C ILE A 23 -8.66 31.84 2.37
N HIS A 24 -9.66 32.59 2.82
CA HIS A 24 -9.83 33.96 2.36
C HIS A 24 -8.82 34.79 3.18
N SER A 25 -8.10 35.70 2.51
CA SER A 25 -7.23 36.76 3.04
C SER A 25 -5.79 36.40 3.47
N SER A 26 -4.84 36.99 2.73
CA SER A 26 -3.55 37.56 3.19
C SER A 26 -2.50 36.65 3.84
N ILE A 27 -2.07 35.61 3.13
CA ILE A 27 -0.79 34.94 3.41
C ILE A 27 0.06 35.01 2.14
N SER A 28 1.34 35.41 2.26
CA SER A 28 2.22 35.53 1.10
C SER A 28 2.39 34.17 0.41
N PRO A 29 2.53 34.11 -0.92
CA PRO A 29 2.70 32.84 -1.64
C PRO A 29 3.91 32.04 -1.13
N SER A 30 4.95 32.73 -0.65
CA SER A 30 6.11 32.12 0.01
C SER A 30 5.77 31.41 1.32
N ILE A 31 4.91 31.97 2.18
CA ILE A 31 4.48 31.34 3.43
C ILE A 31 3.55 30.15 3.15
N SER A 32 2.65 30.25 2.17
CA SER A 32 1.80 29.13 1.75
C SER A 32 2.61 27.96 1.18
N ILE A 33 3.65 28.25 0.39
CA ILE A 33 4.59 27.23 -0.11
C ILE A 33 5.38 26.60 1.05
N ILE A 34 5.87 27.40 2.00
CA ILE A 34 6.60 26.88 3.16
C ILE A 34 5.70 26.00 4.03
N LEU A 35 4.46 26.43 4.31
CA LEU A 35 3.47 25.63 5.05
C LEU A 35 3.11 24.34 4.30
N PHE A 36 2.99 24.38 2.98
CA PHE A 36 2.79 23.19 2.14
C PHE A 36 4.00 22.25 2.20
N SER A 37 5.23 22.78 2.09
CA SER A 37 6.48 22.01 2.20
C SER A 37 6.71 21.41 3.58
N LEU A 38 6.37 22.12 4.66
CA LEU A 38 6.43 21.60 6.04
C LEU A 38 5.41 20.47 6.25
N ASN A 39 4.19 20.65 5.75
CA ASN A 39 3.13 19.65 5.81
C ASN A 39 3.45 18.43 4.92
N LEU A 40 4.11 18.64 3.78
CA LEU A 40 4.66 17.58 2.93
C LEU A 40 5.75 16.77 3.63
N GLN A 41 6.69 17.41 4.32
CA GLN A 41 7.71 16.71 5.11
C GLN A 41 7.09 15.89 6.24
N GLU A 42 6.05 16.42 6.88
CA GLU A 42 5.28 15.72 7.91
C GLU A 42 4.47 14.55 7.31
N LEU A 43 3.90 14.72 6.12
CA LEU A 43 3.15 13.67 5.40
C LEU A 43 4.08 12.56 4.86
N MET A 44 5.27 12.91 4.37
CA MET A 44 6.31 11.97 3.94
C MET A 44 6.81 11.12 5.12
N SER A 45 6.82 11.69 6.33
CA SER A 45 7.20 10.96 7.56
C SER A 45 6.18 9.90 7.99
N LEU A 46 4.95 9.92 7.44
CA LEU A 46 3.90 8.95 7.78
C LEU A 46 4.09 7.59 7.13
N THR A 47 4.87 7.50 6.05
CA THR A 47 5.11 6.23 5.36
C THR A 47 6.41 5.61 5.90
N PRO A 48 6.35 4.45 6.57
CA PRO A 48 7.56 3.83 7.10
C PRO A 48 8.56 3.54 5.97
N PRO A 49 9.86 3.85 6.11
CA PRO A 49 10.84 3.67 5.03
C PRO A 49 10.97 2.24 4.51
N TRP A 50 10.58 1.25 5.31
CA TRP A 50 10.57 -0.16 4.91
C TRP A 50 9.42 -0.48 3.95
N LEU A 51 8.35 0.32 3.92
CA LEU A 51 7.14 0.00 3.15
C LEU A 51 7.36 0.18 1.65
N GLU A 52 7.99 1.28 1.23
CA GLU A 52 8.35 1.49 -0.19
C GLU A 52 9.28 0.38 -0.70
N ARG A 53 10.26 0.00 0.13
CA ARG A 53 11.16 -1.11 -0.16
C ARG A 53 10.40 -2.44 -0.23
N LEU A 54 9.48 -2.72 0.70
CA LEU A 54 8.63 -3.91 0.66
C LEU A 54 7.86 -4.02 -0.67
N LEU A 55 7.23 -2.93 -1.11
CA LEU A 55 6.41 -2.90 -2.34
C LEU A 55 7.23 -3.14 -3.62
N SER A 56 8.49 -2.72 -3.64
CA SER A 56 9.40 -2.88 -4.79
C SER A 56 10.26 -4.16 -4.73
N THR A 57 10.26 -4.86 -3.59
CA THR A 57 11.10 -6.04 -3.38
C THR A 57 10.62 -7.23 -4.20
N LYS A 58 11.56 -7.91 -4.87
CA LYS A 58 11.31 -9.22 -5.50
C LYS A 58 11.54 -10.33 -4.47
N PHE A 59 10.47 -11.03 -4.12
CA PHE A 59 10.53 -12.16 -3.19
C PHE A 59 10.75 -13.50 -3.90
N PHE A 60 11.14 -14.49 -3.11
CA PHE A 60 11.35 -15.89 -3.51
C PHE A 60 12.50 -16.08 -4.51
N SER A 61 13.43 -15.13 -4.61
CA SER A 61 14.73 -15.38 -5.23
C SER A 61 15.55 -16.33 -4.34
N PRO A 62 16.41 -17.20 -4.91
CA PRO A 62 17.31 -18.02 -4.11
C PRO A 62 18.31 -17.13 -3.34
N CYS A 63 18.52 -17.43 -2.07
CA CYS A 63 19.50 -16.75 -1.24
C CYS A 63 20.92 -17.05 -1.74
N LYS A 64 21.73 -16.00 -1.92
CA LYS A 64 23.11 -16.13 -2.39
C LYS A 64 24.01 -16.85 -1.39
N ALA A 65 23.83 -16.59 -0.09
CA ALA A 65 24.64 -17.19 0.97
C ALA A 65 24.26 -18.65 1.26
N HIS A 66 23.00 -19.02 1.03
CA HIS A 66 22.46 -20.34 1.37
C HIS A 66 21.90 -21.07 0.15
N PHE A 67 22.48 -20.88 -1.04
CA PHE A 67 21.87 -21.32 -2.30
C PHE A 67 21.69 -22.85 -2.41
N ASN A 68 22.49 -23.64 -1.69
CA ASN A 68 22.39 -25.11 -1.66
C ASN A 68 21.53 -25.66 -0.51
N ALA A 69 21.04 -24.80 0.38
CA ALA A 69 20.25 -25.24 1.52
C ALA A 69 18.77 -25.38 1.14
N PRO A 70 18.03 -26.32 1.76
CA PRO A 70 16.58 -26.37 1.60
C PRO A 70 15.93 -25.10 2.18
N ARG A 71 14.82 -24.59 1.63
CA ARG A 71 14.17 -23.34 2.11
C ARG A 71 15.08 -22.09 2.03
N ASN A 72 15.93 -22.05 1.01
CA ASN A 72 16.80 -20.91 0.69
C ASN A 72 16.10 -19.73 0.01
N GLU A 73 14.80 -19.81 -0.27
CA GLU A 73 14.06 -18.73 -0.90
C GLU A 73 13.98 -17.50 0.02
N CYS A 74 14.25 -16.31 -0.54
CA CYS A 74 14.11 -15.04 0.16
C CYS A 74 12.64 -14.64 0.28
N ASN A 75 11.92 -15.23 1.24
CA ASN A 75 10.50 -14.98 1.51
C ASN A 75 10.24 -14.31 2.86
N MET A 76 11.28 -13.93 3.59
CA MET A 76 11.19 -13.10 4.78
C MET A 76 11.59 -11.67 4.44
N TYR A 77 11.05 -10.69 5.16
CA TYR A 77 11.36 -9.28 4.98
C TYR A 77 11.63 -8.61 6.32
N CYS A 78 12.77 -7.92 6.44
CA CYS A 78 13.22 -7.27 7.66
C CYS A 78 12.77 -5.82 7.60
N LEU A 79 12.01 -5.35 8.60
CA LEU A 79 11.57 -3.95 8.64
C LEU A 79 12.71 -3.01 9.03
N ASP A 80 13.67 -3.50 9.80
CA ASP A 80 14.83 -2.72 10.26
C ASP A 80 15.87 -2.57 9.14
N CYS A 81 16.22 -3.68 8.48
CA CYS A 81 17.22 -3.72 7.40
C CYS A 81 16.63 -3.39 6.01
N LYS A 82 15.31 -3.46 5.87
CA LYS A 82 14.55 -3.14 4.64
C LYS A 82 14.86 -4.05 3.46
N GLU A 83 15.20 -5.31 3.73
CA GLU A 83 15.64 -6.30 2.75
C GLU A 83 14.92 -7.64 2.88
N SER A 84 14.90 -8.41 1.78
CA SER A 84 14.41 -9.79 1.78
C SER A 84 15.52 -10.79 1.99
N PHE A 85 15.21 -11.86 2.73
CA PHE A 85 16.19 -12.87 3.12
C PHE A 85 15.51 -14.23 3.36
N CYS A 86 16.31 -15.30 3.48
CA CYS A 86 15.82 -16.65 3.68
C CYS A 86 15.74 -17.06 5.17
N PHE A 87 15.18 -18.23 5.43
CA PHE A 87 15.05 -18.78 6.78
C PHE A 87 16.36 -18.82 7.59
N TYR A 88 17.49 -19.16 6.97
CA TYR A 88 18.78 -19.24 7.67
C TYR A 88 19.37 -17.87 7.99
N CYS A 89 19.23 -16.90 7.08
CA CYS A 89 19.62 -15.52 7.35
C CYS A 89 18.87 -14.96 8.56
N LYS A 90 17.60 -15.36 8.76
CA LYS A 90 16.84 -15.01 9.98
C LYS A 90 17.61 -15.38 11.25
N GLN A 91 18.10 -16.62 11.29
CA GLN A 91 18.73 -17.20 12.47
C GLN A 91 20.14 -16.67 12.74
N SER A 92 20.79 -16.09 11.73
CA SER A 92 22.18 -15.67 11.82
C SER A 92 22.34 -14.15 11.96
N TRP A 93 21.49 -13.35 11.29
CA TRP A 93 21.66 -11.90 11.18
C TRP A 93 20.40 -11.10 11.59
N HIS A 94 19.24 -11.74 11.73
CA HIS A 94 17.96 -11.07 12.02
C HIS A 94 17.19 -11.73 13.18
N ASN A 95 17.90 -12.17 14.23
CA ASN A 95 17.25 -12.81 15.38
C ASN A 95 16.37 -11.85 16.17
N ASP A 96 16.85 -10.62 16.34
CA ASP A 96 16.22 -9.58 17.17
C ASP A 96 15.56 -8.47 16.34
N HIS A 97 15.43 -8.68 15.03
CA HIS A 97 14.81 -7.72 14.12
C HIS A 97 13.31 -7.98 13.95
N GLN A 98 12.57 -6.93 13.60
CA GLN A 98 11.18 -7.05 13.20
C GLN A 98 11.10 -7.64 11.78
N VAL A 99 10.44 -8.79 11.68
CA VAL A 99 10.36 -9.57 10.44
C VAL A 99 8.93 -9.96 10.14
N ILE A 100 8.54 -9.80 8.88
CA ILE A 100 7.30 -10.36 8.32
C ILE A 100 7.62 -11.46 7.31
N GLN A 101 6.74 -12.45 7.21
CA GLN A 101 6.87 -13.51 6.21
C GLN A 101 5.94 -13.27 5.03
N ILE A 102 6.53 -13.21 3.84
CA ILE A 102 5.82 -13.09 2.56
C ILE A 102 5.47 -14.49 2.06
N ARG A 103 4.25 -14.61 1.52
CA ARG A 103 3.68 -15.86 1.00
C ARG A 103 3.14 -15.62 -0.40
N ARG A 104 2.91 -16.69 -1.17
CA ARG A 104 2.28 -16.61 -2.49
C ARG A 104 0.85 -17.13 -2.44
N SER A 105 -0.06 -16.34 -3.00
CA SER A 105 -1.42 -16.79 -3.33
C SER A 105 -1.71 -16.45 -4.78
N SER A 106 -2.03 -17.47 -5.59
CA SER A 106 -2.28 -17.32 -7.02
C SER A 106 -1.18 -16.50 -7.73
N TYR A 107 0.09 -16.84 -7.49
CA TYR A 107 1.28 -16.17 -8.04
C TYR A 107 1.53 -14.73 -7.59
N HIS A 108 0.78 -14.23 -6.59
CA HIS A 108 0.96 -12.88 -6.06
C HIS A 108 1.39 -12.91 -4.60
N ASP A 109 2.21 -11.93 -4.24
CA ASP A 109 2.75 -11.81 -2.89
C ASP A 109 1.69 -11.29 -1.93
N VAL A 110 1.54 -12.02 -0.82
CA VAL A 110 0.60 -11.73 0.26
C VAL A 110 1.32 -11.75 1.61
N VAL A 111 0.78 -11.00 2.56
CA VAL A 111 1.19 -11.02 3.96
C VAL A 111 -0.02 -11.34 4.83
N ARG A 112 0.20 -12.07 5.93
CA ARG A 112 -0.87 -12.34 6.89
C ARG A 112 -1.24 -11.06 7.63
N VAL A 113 -2.54 -10.84 7.79
CA VAL A 113 -3.09 -9.71 8.54
C VAL A 113 -2.51 -9.65 9.95
N ALA A 114 -2.44 -10.79 10.64
CA ALA A 114 -1.89 -10.90 11.99
C ALA A 114 -0.42 -10.48 12.13
N GLU A 115 0.36 -10.49 11.04
CA GLU A 115 1.76 -10.05 11.04
C GLU A 115 1.84 -8.55 10.75
N ILE A 116 1.27 -8.10 9.63
CA ILE A 116 1.43 -6.73 9.16
C ILE A 116 0.70 -5.69 10.02
N GLN A 117 -0.45 -6.05 10.62
CA GLN A 117 -1.25 -5.12 11.43
C GLN A 117 -0.53 -4.65 12.70
N LYS A 118 0.54 -5.34 13.11
CA LYS A 118 1.34 -4.97 14.28
C LYS A 118 2.21 -3.74 14.04
N VAL A 119 2.48 -3.44 12.77
CA VAL A 119 3.48 -2.45 12.35
C VAL A 119 2.95 -1.45 11.33
N LEU A 120 1.73 -1.66 10.81
CA LEU A 120 1.11 -0.82 9.81
C LEU A 120 -0.41 -0.79 9.99
N ASP A 121 -1.01 0.40 9.91
CA ASP A 121 -2.45 0.51 9.79
C ASP A 121 -2.90 -0.03 8.42
N ILE A 122 -3.70 -1.09 8.45
CA ILE A 122 -4.27 -1.76 7.28
C ILE A 122 -5.74 -1.42 7.04
N SER A 123 -6.28 -0.43 7.76
CA SER A 123 -7.65 0.05 7.55
C SER A 123 -7.89 0.45 6.09
N GLY A 124 -9.09 0.17 5.59
CA GLY A 124 -9.48 0.44 4.20
C GLY A 124 -8.89 -0.49 3.14
N VAL A 125 -7.97 -1.41 3.49
CA VAL A 125 -7.42 -2.39 2.55
C VAL A 125 -8.22 -3.69 2.61
N GLN A 126 -8.62 -4.19 1.44
CA GLN A 126 -9.36 -5.44 1.34
C GLN A 126 -8.54 -6.62 1.85
N THR A 127 -9.17 -7.43 2.70
CA THR A 127 -8.60 -8.68 3.23
C THR A 127 -9.29 -9.89 2.64
N TYR A 128 -8.57 -11.00 2.48
CA TYR A 128 -9.08 -12.26 1.97
C TYR A 128 -8.86 -13.35 3.01
N VAL A 129 -9.78 -14.31 3.10
CA VAL A 129 -9.55 -15.56 3.84
C VAL A 129 -9.06 -16.60 2.84
N ILE A 130 -7.80 -17.04 2.98
CA ILE A 130 -7.16 -18.02 2.10
C ILE A 130 -6.53 -19.10 2.96
N ASN A 131 -6.90 -20.37 2.72
CA ASN A 131 -6.46 -21.51 3.55
C ASN A 131 -6.66 -21.23 5.05
N SER A 132 -7.86 -20.76 5.41
CA SER A 132 -8.26 -20.39 6.78
C SER A 132 -7.45 -19.26 7.44
N ALA A 133 -6.61 -18.53 6.69
CA ALA A 133 -5.86 -17.39 7.18
C ALA A 133 -6.30 -16.09 6.52
N ARG A 134 -6.41 -15.01 7.30
CA ARG A 134 -6.62 -13.67 6.76
C ARG A 134 -5.32 -13.11 6.17
N VAL A 135 -5.37 -12.70 4.91
CA VAL A 135 -4.22 -12.16 4.16
C VAL A 135 -4.59 -10.88 3.42
N ILE A 136 -3.58 -10.08 3.09
CA ILE A 136 -3.67 -8.90 2.23
C ILE A 136 -2.64 -9.04 1.12
N PHE A 137 -2.98 -8.60 -0.10
CA PHE A 137 -2.04 -8.51 -1.21
C PHE A 137 -1.10 -7.32 -1.02
N ILE A 138 0.19 -7.55 -1.29
CA ILE A 138 1.21 -6.50 -1.20
C ILE A 138 1.01 -5.48 -2.32
N ASN A 139 0.91 -5.95 -3.57
CA ASN A 139 0.73 -5.08 -4.74
C ASN A 139 -0.60 -5.33 -5.44
N GLU A 140 -0.98 -4.39 -6.31
CA GLU A 140 -2.08 -4.63 -7.24
C GLU A 140 -1.83 -5.86 -8.12
N ARG A 141 -2.92 -6.44 -8.59
CA ARG A 141 -2.90 -7.63 -9.45
C ARG A 141 -3.37 -7.23 -10.84
N PRO A 142 -2.91 -7.89 -11.91
CA PRO A 142 -3.49 -7.73 -13.24
C PRO A 142 -4.98 -8.10 -13.21
N GLN A 143 -5.83 -7.29 -13.84
CA GLN A 143 -7.27 -7.56 -13.96
C GLN A 143 -7.51 -8.22 -15.33
N ASN A 144 -8.14 -9.40 -15.33
CA ASN A 144 -8.49 -10.13 -16.56
C ASN A 144 -9.64 -9.48 -17.36
N GLN A 145 -10.03 -8.23 -17.05
CA GLN A 145 -11.15 -7.58 -17.72
C GLN A 145 -10.62 -6.63 -18.79
N ILE A 146 -10.91 -7.02 -20.04
CA ILE A 146 -10.92 -6.15 -21.21
C ILE A 146 -11.68 -4.88 -20.80
N LYS A 147 -11.07 -3.71 -21.03
CA LYS A 147 -11.68 -2.39 -20.85
C LYS A 147 -12.82 -2.20 -21.85
N THR A 148 -13.89 -3.00 -21.76
CA THR A 148 -15.10 -2.74 -22.52
C THR A 148 -15.93 -1.72 -21.75
N THR A 149 -16.32 -0.68 -22.47
CA THR A 149 -17.29 0.37 -22.11
C THR A 149 -18.61 -0.16 -21.53
N ASN A 150 -18.85 -1.48 -21.61
CA ASN A 150 -20.02 -2.18 -21.09
C ASN A 150 -19.98 -2.46 -19.58
N ALA A 151 -18.81 -2.43 -18.92
CA ALA A 151 -18.71 -2.63 -17.46
C ALA A 151 -19.22 -1.42 -16.65
N VAL A 152 -19.24 -0.24 -17.26
CA VAL A 152 -19.85 0.97 -16.67
C VAL A 152 -21.37 0.84 -16.64
N ILE A 153 -21.96 0.06 -17.55
CA ILE A 153 -23.42 -0.13 -17.66
C ILE A 153 -23.93 -1.18 -16.65
N SER A 154 -23.11 -2.17 -16.27
CA SER A 154 -23.47 -3.16 -15.24
C SER A 154 -23.26 -2.66 -13.80
N ALA A 155 -22.49 -1.58 -13.59
CA ALA A 155 -22.33 -0.94 -12.29
C ALA A 155 -23.62 -0.30 -11.76
N SER A 156 -24.61 -0.03 -12.62
CA SER A 156 -25.90 0.56 -12.25
C SER A 156 -26.87 -0.39 -11.55
N LYS A 157 -26.50 -1.66 -11.29
CA LYS A 157 -27.40 -2.66 -10.66
C LYS A 157 -26.87 -3.34 -9.40
N THR A 158 -25.63 -3.06 -9.00
CA THR A 158 -25.01 -3.66 -7.80
C THR A 158 -24.15 -2.61 -7.12
N ASN A 159 -24.18 -2.51 -5.79
CA ASN A 159 -23.27 -1.69 -4.98
C ASN A 159 -21.82 -2.15 -5.18
N SER A 160 -21.22 -1.79 -6.31
CA SER A 160 -19.89 -2.23 -6.68
C SER A 160 -18.88 -1.25 -6.08
N HIS A 161 -18.20 -1.68 -5.02
CA HIS A 161 -17.07 -0.94 -4.47
C HIS A 161 -15.88 -1.08 -5.43
N LEU A 162 -15.27 0.04 -5.84
CA LEU A 162 -14.09 0.06 -6.71
C LEU A 162 -12.89 0.53 -5.90
N CYS A 163 -11.73 -0.08 -6.18
CA CYS A 163 -10.45 0.41 -5.66
C CYS A 163 -10.20 1.84 -6.15
N GLU A 164 -9.87 2.75 -5.23
CA GLU A 164 -9.65 4.17 -5.55
C GLU A 164 -8.44 4.41 -6.47
N ILE A 165 -7.51 3.44 -6.59
CA ILE A 165 -6.32 3.55 -7.45
C ILE A 165 -6.45 2.79 -8.76
N CYS A 166 -6.69 1.48 -8.68
CA CYS A 166 -6.63 0.61 -9.86
C CYS A 166 -8.01 0.24 -10.40
N THR A 167 -9.08 0.82 -9.84
CA THR A 167 -10.49 0.61 -10.24
C THR A 167 -10.95 -0.85 -10.25
N ARG A 168 -10.21 -1.74 -9.61
CA ARG A 168 -10.59 -3.14 -9.39
C ARG A 168 -11.84 -3.22 -8.51
N TYR A 169 -12.78 -4.10 -8.87
CA TYR A 169 -13.92 -4.45 -8.03
C TYR A 169 -13.49 -5.07 -6.69
N LEU A 170 -14.09 -4.57 -5.62
CA LEU A 170 -13.88 -4.99 -4.23
C LEU A 170 -15.08 -5.81 -3.75
N LEU A 171 -14.85 -6.64 -2.73
CA LEU A 171 -15.88 -7.54 -2.17
C LEU A 171 -16.84 -6.82 -1.20
N ASP A 172 -16.37 -5.73 -0.61
CA ASP A 172 -16.94 -5.05 0.56
C ASP A 172 -16.57 -3.56 0.45
N PRO A 173 -17.07 -2.67 1.34
CA PRO A 173 -16.79 -1.22 1.33
C PRO A 173 -15.35 -0.87 1.75
N PHE A 174 -14.37 -1.63 1.25
CA PHE A 174 -12.96 -1.28 1.28
C PHE A 174 -12.67 -0.16 0.28
N ARG A 175 -11.53 0.51 0.49
CA ARG A 175 -11.04 1.62 -0.36
C ARG A 175 -9.95 1.14 -1.33
N PHE A 176 -9.15 0.15 -0.91
CA PHE A 176 -7.98 -0.32 -1.64
C PHE A 176 -7.98 -1.84 -1.78
N CYS A 177 -7.50 -2.35 -2.91
CA CYS A 177 -7.38 -3.80 -3.11
C CYS A 177 -6.08 -4.41 -2.56
N SER A 178 -5.07 -3.59 -2.24
CA SER A 178 -3.72 -4.00 -1.83
C SER A 178 -3.02 -2.90 -1.02
N LEU A 179 -1.91 -3.25 -0.36
CA LEU A 179 -1.06 -2.25 0.32
C LEU A 179 -0.48 -1.23 -0.67
N GLY A 180 -0.03 -1.70 -1.84
CA GLY A 180 0.47 -0.84 -2.91
C GLY A 180 -0.55 0.22 -3.31
N CYS A 181 -1.81 -0.14 -3.53
CA CYS A 181 -2.85 0.85 -3.84
C CYS A 181 -3.10 1.83 -2.68
N LYS A 182 -2.96 1.41 -1.40
CA LYS A 182 -3.07 2.34 -0.27
C LYS A 182 -1.89 3.34 -0.24
N VAL A 183 -0.69 2.88 -0.54
CA VAL A 183 0.55 3.69 -0.46
C VAL A 183 0.72 4.60 -1.68
N THR A 184 0.35 4.16 -2.88
CA THR A 184 0.41 4.99 -4.10
C THR A 184 -0.44 6.25 -4.00
N ILE A 185 -1.54 6.24 -3.24
CA ILE A 185 -2.30 7.47 -2.95
C ILE A 185 -1.43 8.53 -2.28
N PHE A 186 -0.64 8.13 -1.28
CA PHE A 186 0.23 9.08 -0.59
C PHE A 186 1.30 9.63 -1.54
N SER A 187 1.82 8.83 -2.48
CA SER A 187 2.80 9.28 -3.47
C SER A 187 2.22 10.10 -4.63
N LEU A 188 0.91 10.04 -4.90
CA LEU A 188 0.24 10.83 -5.95
C LEU A 188 -0.37 12.14 -5.43
N ILE A 189 -0.55 12.26 -4.12
CA ILE A 189 -1.03 13.49 -3.45
C ILE A 189 0.14 14.45 -3.15
N ILE A 190 1.38 13.95 -3.20
CA ILE A 190 2.64 14.69 -3.05
C ILE A 190 3.17 15.08 -4.43
#